data_AF-A0A7S3LEJ8-F1
#
_entry.id   AF-A0A7S3LEJ8-F1
#
_cell.length_a   1.000
_cell.length_b   1.000
_cell.length_c   1.000
_cell.angle_alpha   90.00
_cell.angle_beta   90.00
_cell.angle_gamma   90.00
#
_symmetry.space_group_name_H-M   'P 1'
#
loop_
_entity.id
_entity.type
_entity.pdbx_description
1 polymer ?
#
loop_
_entity_poly.entity_id
_entity_poly.type
_entity_poly.pdbx_seq_one_letter_code
_entity_poly.pdbx_strand_id
1 'polypeptide(L)'
;MLPPKIWVPSSQALTPVKHLTERTRHKEALSLYREILRTAKHFHWADEKTGEPWNQKLRNQARKEFEESRRETDPLIIARMLVTGRDCVQQVQNRFNEATQVAWKRISKDSERRDF
;
A
#
# COMPACT_ATOMS: atom_id res chain seq x y z
N MET A 1 -19.62 -1.79 16.72
CA MET A 1 -19.23 -1.75 15.29
C MET A 1 -17.73 -1.99 15.17
N LEU A 2 -17.23 -2.57 14.08
CA LEU A 2 -15.79 -2.75 13.86
C LEU A 2 -15.19 -1.47 13.22
N PRO A 3 -13.94 -1.10 13.57
CA PRO A 3 -13.24 0.01 12.92
C PRO A 3 -13.08 -0.23 11.42
N PRO A 4 -13.18 0.82 10.57
CA PRO A 4 -12.86 0.70 9.16
C PRO A 4 -11.40 0.27 9.02
N LYS A 5 -11.18 -0.93 8.48
CA LYS A 5 -9.85 -1.49 8.25
C LYS A 5 -9.57 -1.41 6.76
N ILE A 6 -8.38 -0.97 6.36
CA ILE A 6 -7.94 -1.20 4.99
C ILE A 6 -7.89 -2.71 4.81
N TRP A 7 -8.72 -3.23 3.89
CA TRP A 7 -8.62 -4.63 3.52
C TRP A 7 -7.26 -4.84 2.84
N VAL A 8 -6.33 -5.35 3.63
CA VAL A 8 -5.07 -5.91 3.17
C VAL A 8 -5.45 -7.30 2.66
N PRO A 9 -5.30 -7.61 1.35
CA PRO A 9 -5.42 -8.99 0.92
C PRO A 9 -4.50 -9.81 1.81
N SER A 10 -5.04 -10.85 2.46
CA SER A 10 -4.24 -11.80 3.24
C SER A 10 -2.94 -12.00 2.50
N SER A 11 -1.82 -11.67 3.17
CA SER A 11 -0.47 -11.90 2.68
C SER A 11 -0.51 -13.23 1.96
N GLN A 12 -0.36 -13.22 0.63
CA GLN A 12 -0.23 -14.48 -0.08
C GLN A 12 0.94 -15.16 0.60
N ALA A 13 0.67 -16.21 1.38
CA ALA A 13 1.69 -17.05 1.97
C ALA A 13 2.70 -17.29 0.87
N LEU A 14 3.96 -16.88 1.09
CA LEU A 14 5.05 -16.83 0.10
C LEU A 14 4.89 -18.01 -0.86
N THR A 15 4.22 -17.77 -1.99
CA THR A 15 3.88 -18.89 -2.87
C THR A 15 5.21 -19.38 -3.41
N PRO A 16 5.49 -20.70 -3.36
CA PRO A 16 6.77 -21.25 -3.79
C PRO A 16 7.07 -20.67 -5.17
N VAL A 17 8.30 -20.16 -5.32
CA VAL A 17 8.74 -19.38 -6.50
C VAL A 17 8.36 -20.15 -7.74
N LYS A 18 7.21 -19.81 -8.35
CA LYS A 18 6.90 -20.23 -9.71
C LYS A 18 8.07 -19.73 -10.53
N HIS A 19 8.65 -20.57 -11.40
CA HIS A 19 9.69 -20.13 -12.33
C HIS A 19 9.41 -18.69 -12.76
N LEU A 20 10.39 -17.81 -12.55
CA LEU A 20 10.26 -16.37 -12.72
C LEU A 20 10.21 -16.03 -14.22
N THR A 21 9.28 -16.65 -14.92
CA THR A 21 8.96 -16.37 -16.31
C THR A 21 8.56 -14.91 -16.40
N GLU A 22 8.86 -14.30 -17.54
CA GLU A 22 8.47 -12.93 -17.86
C GLU A 22 6.98 -12.68 -17.59
N ARG A 23 6.10 -13.60 -18.00
CA ARG A 23 4.67 -13.53 -17.73
C ARG A 23 4.34 -13.43 -16.24
N THR A 24 5.00 -14.21 -15.38
CA THR A 24 4.79 -14.15 -13.93
C THR A 24 5.26 -12.80 -13.39
N ARG A 25 6.44 -12.32 -13.81
CA ARG A 25 6.97 -11.00 -13.40
C ARG A 25 6.02 -9.84 -13.73
N HIS A 26 5.47 -9.81 -14.95
CA HIS A 26 4.53 -8.77 -15.34
C HIS A 26 3.24 -8.79 -14.51
N LYS A 27 2.71 -9.99 -14.22
CA LYS A 27 1.51 -10.12 -13.37
C LYS A 27 1.78 -9.63 -11.94
N GLU A 28 2.93 -9.98 -11.37
CA GLU A 28 3.34 -9.54 -10.04
C GLU A 28 3.53 -8.02 -9.97
N ALA A 29 4.22 -7.44 -10.97
CA ALA A 29 4.40 -5.99 -11.06
C ALA A 29 3.07 -5.24 -11.15
N LEU A 30 2.15 -5.69 -12.01
CA LEU A 30 0.82 -5.08 -12.14
C LEU A 30 -0.03 -5.25 -10.88
N SER A 31 0.10 -6.39 -10.19
CA SER A 31 -0.58 -6.65 -8.91
C SER A 31 -0.10 -5.66 -7.85
N LEU A 32 1.22 -5.51 -7.70
CA LEU A 32 1.85 -4.54 -6.80
C LEU A 32 1.43 -3.10 -7.14
N TYR A 33 1.48 -2.71 -8.42
CA TYR A 33 1.06 -1.37 -8.85
C TYR A 33 -0.39 -1.08 -8.44
N ARG A 34 -1.32 -2.02 -8.71
CA ARG A 34 -2.72 -1.89 -8.32
C ARG A 34 -2.91 -1.80 -6.81
N GLU A 35 -2.07 -2.50 -6.04
CA GLU A 35 -2.07 -2.45 -4.59
C GLU A 35 -1.60 -1.10 -4.04
N ILE A 36 -0.55 -0.53 -4.62
CA ILE A 36 -0.09 0.83 -4.32
C ILE A 36 -1.23 1.83 -4.58
N LEU A 37 -1.89 1.76 -5.74
CA LEU A 37 -2.98 2.67 -6.07
C LEU A 37 -4.19 2.54 -5.14
N ARG A 38 -4.51 1.31 -4.69
CA ARG A 38 -5.56 1.06 -3.68
C ARG A 38 -5.17 1.64 -2.32
N THR A 39 -3.93 1.44 -1.91
CA THR A 39 -3.41 1.96 -0.63
C THR A 39 -3.41 3.49 -0.64
N ALA A 40 -2.90 4.12 -1.71
CA ALA A 40 -2.85 5.56 -1.88
C ALA A 40 -4.23 6.25 -1.79
N LYS A 41 -5.31 5.58 -2.20
CA LYS A 41 -6.68 6.14 -2.09
C LYS A 41 -7.10 6.47 -0.66
N HIS A 42 -6.51 5.84 0.36
CA HIS A 42 -6.88 6.08 1.76
C HIS A 42 -6.26 7.36 2.33
N PHE A 43 -5.30 7.95 1.64
CA PHE A 43 -4.64 9.20 2.00
C PHE A 43 -5.47 10.39 1.53
N HIS A 44 -6.44 10.80 2.35
CA HIS A 44 -7.45 11.81 2.01
C HIS A 44 -7.04 13.25 2.38
N TRP A 45 -5.90 13.44 3.05
CA TRP A 45 -5.40 14.76 3.43
C TRP A 45 -4.35 15.29 2.44
N ALA A 46 -4.13 16.61 2.50
CA ALA A 46 -3.12 17.29 1.71
C ALA A 46 -1.77 17.34 2.44
N ASP A 47 -0.69 17.43 1.67
CA ASP A 47 0.64 17.74 2.19
C ASP A 47 0.65 19.17 2.77
N GLU A 48 1.08 19.31 4.02
CA GLU A 48 1.11 20.60 4.72
C GLU A 48 2.03 21.61 4.04
N LYS A 49 3.06 21.13 3.33
CA LYS A 49 4.04 22.01 2.68
C LYS A 49 3.61 22.49 1.31
N THR A 50 3.06 21.60 0.48
CA THR A 50 2.72 21.90 -0.91
C THR A 50 1.24 22.14 -1.13
N GLY A 51 0.38 21.72 -0.20
CA GLY A 51 -1.07 21.71 -0.36
C GLY A 51 -1.59 20.64 -1.31
N GLU A 52 -0.72 19.79 -1.88
CA GLU A 52 -1.12 18.75 -2.84
C GLU A 52 -1.73 17.54 -2.10
N PRO A 53 -2.85 16.97 -2.59
CA PRO A 53 -3.42 15.75 -2.04
C PRO A 53 -2.42 14.58 -2.08
N TRP A 54 -2.21 13.92 -0.94
CA TRP A 54 -1.27 12.79 -0.84
C TRP A 54 -1.63 11.63 -1.77
N ASN A 55 -2.91 11.33 -1.94
CA ASN A 55 -3.36 10.31 -2.87
C ASN A 55 -2.88 10.58 -4.31
N GLN A 56 -2.91 11.82 -4.78
CA GLN A 56 -2.50 12.19 -6.13
C GLN A 56 -0.98 12.14 -6.27
N LYS A 57 -0.27 12.73 -5.29
CA LYS A 57 1.19 12.70 -5.23
C LYS A 57 1.74 11.27 -5.25
N LEU A 58 1.20 10.37 -4.43
CA LEU A 58 1.61 8.96 -4.38
C LEU A 58 1.30 8.21 -5.69
N ARG A 59 0.16 8.48 -6.33
CA ARG A 59 -0.19 7.86 -7.63
C ARG A 59 0.74 8.32 -8.75
N ASN A 60 1.08 9.61 -8.78
CA ASN A 60 1.99 10.19 -9.76
C ASN A 60 3.40 9.63 -9.58
N GLN A 61 3.88 9.58 -8.34
CA GLN A 61 5.19 9.03 -8.01
C GLN A 61 5.28 7.53 -8.34
N ALA A 62 4.27 6.74 -7.97
CA ALA A 62 4.22 5.32 -8.33
C ALA A 62 4.21 5.11 -9.85
N ARG A 63 3.47 5.94 -10.60
CA ARG A 63 3.51 5.88 -12.08
C ARG A 63 4.91 6.16 -12.60
N LYS A 64 5.57 7.21 -12.10
CA LYS A 64 6.90 7.61 -12.51
C LYS A 64 7.91 6.48 -12.30
N GLU A 65 7.97 5.91 -11.11
CA GLU A 65 8.92 4.83 -10.76
C GLU A 65 8.70 3.56 -11.62
N PHE A 66 7.45 3.19 -11.88
CA PHE A 66 7.14 2.03 -12.74
C PHE A 66 7.50 2.26 -14.21
N GLU A 67 7.33 3.48 -14.73
CA GLU A 67 7.75 3.82 -16.10
C GLU A 67 9.27 3.89 -16.23
N GLU A 68 9.97 4.44 -15.23
CA GLU A 68 11.44 4.46 -15.17
C GLU A 68 12.02 3.03 -15.18
N SER A 69 11.38 2.10 -14.47
CA SER A 69 11.80 0.70 -14.36
C SER A 69 11.31 -0.19 -15.51
N ARG A 70 10.55 0.34 -16.47
CA ARG A 70 9.83 -0.45 -17.50
C ARG A 70 10.74 -1.30 -18.38
N ARG A 71 11.98 -0.84 -18.62
CA ARG A 71 12.97 -1.52 -19.48
C ARG A 71 13.91 -2.44 -18.71
N GLU A 72 13.73 -2.57 -17.40
CA GLU A 72 14.53 -3.52 -16.64
C GLU A 72 14.21 -4.95 -17.11
N THR A 73 15.26 -5.73 -17.36
CA THR A 73 15.14 -7.11 -17.87
C THR A 73 15.82 -8.11 -16.95
N ASP A 74 16.75 -7.65 -16.10
CA ASP A 74 17.45 -8.50 -15.15
C ASP A 74 16.46 -9.12 -14.15
N PRO A 75 16.34 -10.46 -14.13
CA PRO A 75 15.40 -11.15 -13.27
C PRO A 75 15.68 -10.92 -11.77
N LEU A 76 16.94 -10.76 -11.37
CA LEU A 76 17.31 -10.54 -9.97
C LEU A 76 16.93 -9.12 -9.52
N ILE A 77 17.16 -8.12 -10.39
CA ILE A 77 16.75 -6.74 -10.10
C ILE A 77 15.23 -6.66 -10.00
N ILE A 78 14.50 -7.26 -10.94
CA ILE A 78 13.02 -7.31 -10.91
C ILE A 78 12.51 -8.03 -9.66
N ALA A 79 13.08 -9.18 -9.31
CA ALA A 79 12.69 -9.90 -8.11
C ALA A 79 12.90 -9.04 -6.86
N ARG A 80 14.06 -8.38 -6.75
CA ARG A 80 14.36 -7.47 -5.63
C ARG A 80 13.34 -6.33 -5.56
N MET A 81 13.07 -5.65 -6.67
CA MET A 81 12.09 -4.55 -6.72
C MET A 81 10.68 -4.98 -6.30
N LEU A 82 10.24 -6.17 -6.74
CA LEU A 82 8.94 -6.71 -6.37
C LEU A 82 8.86 -7.04 -4.88
N VAL A 83 9.89 -7.68 -4.32
CA VAL A 83 9.93 -8.04 -2.89
C VAL A 83 9.97 -6.79 -2.02
N THR A 84 10.92 -5.88 -2.28
CA THR A 84 11.05 -4.65 -1.48
C THR A 84 9.83 -3.75 -1.62
N GLY A 85 9.25 -3.66 -2.81
CA GLY A 85 8.01 -2.92 -3.06
C GLY A 85 6.83 -3.47 -2.27
N ARG A 86 6.66 -4.80 -2.22
CA ARG A 86 5.62 -5.45 -1.42
C ARG A 86 5.79 -5.20 0.07
N ASP A 87 7.01 -5.37 0.58
CA ASP A 87 7.31 -5.14 2.00
C ASP A 87 7.02 -3.69 2.41
N CYS A 88 7.37 -2.73 1.55
CA CYS A 88 7.09 -1.31 1.79
C CYS A 88 5.58 -1.03 1.86
N VAL A 89 4.81 -1.53 0.89
CA VAL A 89 3.35 -1.36 0.88
C VAL A 89 2.70 -1.99 2.10
N GLN A 90 3.15 -3.19 2.50
CA GLN A 90 2.63 -3.87 3.69
C GLN A 90 2.92 -3.08 4.96
N GLN A 91 4.13 -2.54 5.12
CA GLN A 91 4.47 -1.69 6.26
C GLN A 91 3.58 -0.43 6.33
N VAL A 92 3.34 0.23 5.19
CA VAL A 92 2.47 1.40 5.11
C VAL A 92 1.03 1.05 5.51
N GLN A 93 0.50 -0.05 4.98
CA GLN A 93 -0.84 -0.53 5.31
C GLN A 93 -0.98 -0.88 6.81
N ASN A 94 0.03 -1.51 7.40
CA ASN A 94 0.05 -1.85 8.83
C ASN A 94 0.00 -0.59 9.68
N ARG A 95 0.88 0.39 9.41
CA ARG A 95 0.88 1.67 10.14
C ARG A 95 -0.44 2.42 9.99
N PHE A 96 -1.03 2.42 8.80
CA PHE A 96 -2.32 3.06 8.58
C PHE A 96 -3.43 2.38 9.39
N ASN A 97 -3.46 1.04 9.41
CA ASN A 97 -4.41 0.28 10.19
C ASN A 97 -4.23 0.55 11.69
N GLU A 98 -3.00 0.55 12.21
CA GLU A 98 -2.71 0.88 13.61
C GLU A 98 -3.21 2.28 13.99
N ALA A 99 -2.91 3.30 13.18
CA ALA A 99 -3.37 4.66 13.40
C ALA A 99 -4.92 4.74 13.42
N THR A 100 -5.57 4.05 12.48
CA THR A 100 -7.03 3.99 12.40
C THR A 100 -7.65 3.32 13.64
N GLN A 101 -7.04 2.23 14.12
CA GLN A 101 -7.46 1.53 15.35
C GLN A 101 -7.34 2.43 16.58
N VAL A 102 -6.23 3.16 16.71
CA VAL A 102 -6.01 4.09 17.83
C VAL A 102 -7.04 5.22 17.81
N ALA A 103 -7.29 5.83 16.64
CA ALA A 103 -8.31 6.86 16.48
C ALA A 103 -9.70 6.34 16.87
N TRP A 104 -10.06 5.14 16.42
CA TRP A 104 -11.35 4.52 16.73
C TRP A 104 -11.54 4.25 18.23
N LYS A 105 -10.52 3.72 18.92
CA LYS A 105 -10.56 3.51 20.37
C LYS A 105 -10.79 4.81 21.14
N ARG A 106 -10.18 5.92 20.67
CA ARG A 106 -10.40 7.25 21.27
C ARG A 106 -11.84 7.72 21.09
N ILE A 107 -12.40 7.58 19.88
CA ILE A 107 -13.79 7.95 19.58
C ILE A 107 -14.77 7.14 20.44
N SER A 108 -14.58 5.83 20.56
CA SER A 108 -15.43 4.95 21.39
C SER A 108 -15.43 5.35 22.87
N LYS A 109 -14.24 5.65 23.42
CA LYS A 109 -14.11 6.10 24.81
C LYS A 109 -14.79 7.45 25.05
N ASP A 110 -14.74 8.35 24.07
CA ASP A 110 -15.38 9.67 24.17
C ASP A 110 -16.90 9.63 23.95
N SER A 111 -17.43 8.64 23.23
CA SER A 111 -18.89 8.39 23.21
C SER A 111 -19.38 7.87 24.55
N GLU A 112 -18.69 6.86 25.12
CA GLU A 112 -19.07 6.31 26.43
C GLU A 112 -19.13 7.37 27.54
N ARG A 113 -18.19 8.33 27.55
CA ARG A 113 -18.17 9.44 28.52
C ARG A 113 -19.32 10.44 28.39
N ARG A 114 -19.90 10.59 27.20
CA ARG A 114 -20.96 11.57 26.94
C ARG A 114 -22.36 11.03 27.24
N ASP A 115 -22.48 9.70 27.34
CA ASP A 115 -23.73 9.00 27.62
C ASP A 115 -23.96 8.76 29.13
N PHE A 116 -23.07 9.28 30.00
CA PHE A 116 -23.21 9.36 31.47
C PHE A 116 -23.28 10.82 31.91
#